data_AF-A0A7L5ICQ6-F1
#
_entry.id   AF-A0A7L5ICQ6-F1
#
_cell.length_a   1.000
_cell.length_b   1.000
_cell.length_c   1.000
_cell.angle_alpha   90.00
_cell.angle_beta   90.00
_cell.angle_gamma   90.00
#
_symmetry.space_group_name_H-M   'P 1'
#
loop_
_entity.id
_entity.type
_entity.pdbx_description
1 polymer ?
#
loop_
_entity_poly.entity_id
_entity_poly.type
_entity_poly.pdbx_seq_one_letter_code
_entity_poly.pdbx_strand_id
1 'polypeptide(L)'
;MNIQHIREQMIFYTTHLHLIDFLLMALVIFFFIITLFTALIIRNKPTFAFIVIFLGILCSASIAYLGYFLIDTKVRSRIASLDSAQFFVYDNSLSINYSLTNTSKKSFKYCKLKVAVFKKLDNNNTLQNILYTLKPIRTKSTFIEKTIKPDQTINLKTKFSDFKDGQNFDIKINSKCF
;
A
#
# COMPACT_ATOMS: atom_id res chain seq x y z
N MET A 1 -3.46 17.18 -6.74
CA MET A 1 -2.88 15.81 -6.87
C MET A 1 -2.10 15.80 -8.17
N ASN A 2 -0.77 15.66 -8.12
CA ASN A 2 0.10 16.01 -9.25
C ASN A 2 0.12 14.89 -10.31
N ILE A 3 -0.12 15.21 -11.59
CA ILE A 3 -0.21 14.24 -12.71
C ILE A 3 1.06 13.39 -12.83
N GLN A 4 2.22 13.99 -12.53
CA GLN A 4 3.51 13.30 -12.51
C GLN A 4 3.55 12.15 -11.49
N HIS A 5 2.91 12.32 -10.34
CA HIS A 5 2.89 11.32 -9.28
C HIS A 5 2.02 10.10 -9.66
N ILE A 6 0.97 10.31 -10.47
CA ILE A 6 0.14 9.22 -11.00
C ILE A 6 0.92 8.45 -12.06
N ARG A 7 1.63 9.16 -12.94
CA ARG A 7 2.46 8.57 -14.00
C ARG A 7 3.59 7.71 -13.41
N GLU A 8 4.31 8.23 -12.42
CA GLU A 8 5.36 7.47 -11.72
C GLU A 8 4.81 6.23 -11.03
N GLN A 9 3.64 6.32 -10.40
CA GLN A 9 2.99 5.14 -9.82
C GLN A 9 2.62 4.12 -10.89
N MET A 10 2.00 4.53 -12.01
CA MET A 10 1.64 3.61 -13.09
C MET A 10 2.87 2.92 -13.69
N ILE A 11 3.94 3.68 -14.00
CA ILE A 11 5.19 3.11 -14.53
C ILE A 11 5.81 2.13 -13.54
N PHE A 12 5.82 2.48 -12.25
CA PHE A 12 6.36 1.61 -11.21
C PHE A 12 5.62 0.27 -11.12
N TYR A 13 4.29 0.30 -11.25
CA TYR A 13 3.48 -0.92 -11.25
C TYR A 13 3.66 -1.73 -12.53
N THR A 14 3.59 -1.13 -13.71
CA THR A 14 3.67 -1.87 -14.99
C THR A 14 5.02 -2.54 -15.23
N THR A 15 6.11 -1.97 -14.73
CA THR A 15 7.47 -2.51 -14.92
C THR A 15 7.82 -3.66 -13.99
N HIS A 16 7.12 -3.82 -12.86
CA HIS A 16 7.46 -4.79 -11.81
C HIS A 16 6.31 -5.77 -11.48
N LEU A 17 5.28 -5.81 -12.34
CA LEU A 17 4.14 -6.69 -12.18
C LEU A 17 4.58 -8.16 -12.38
N HIS A 18 4.22 -9.03 -11.44
CA HIS A 18 4.48 -10.46 -11.57
C HIS A 18 3.37 -11.13 -12.37
N LEU A 19 3.65 -12.31 -12.92
CA LEU A 19 2.65 -13.13 -13.64
C LEU A 19 1.38 -13.38 -12.82
N ILE A 20 1.51 -13.45 -11.50
CA ILE A 20 0.38 -13.66 -10.57
C ILE A 20 -0.57 -12.45 -10.57
N ASP A 21 -0.05 -11.22 -10.68
CA ASP A 21 -0.90 -10.02 -10.76
C ASP A 21 -1.67 -9.98 -12.09
N PHE A 22 -1.03 -10.41 -13.19
CA PHE A 22 -1.69 -10.54 -14.49
C PHE A 22 -2.80 -11.60 -14.46
N LEU A 23 -2.54 -12.74 -13.82
CA LEU A 23 -3.55 -13.80 -13.65
C LEU A 23 -4.75 -13.30 -12.83
N LEU A 24 -4.51 -12.54 -11.75
CA LEU A 24 -5.61 -11.95 -10.97
C LEU A 24 -6.42 -10.96 -11.81
N MET A 25 -5.76 -10.09 -12.58
CA MET A 25 -6.45 -9.14 -13.46
C MET A 25 -7.29 -9.88 -14.52
N ALA A 26 -6.74 -10.92 -15.14
CA ALA A 26 -7.45 -11.76 -16.09
C ALA A 26 -8.67 -12.45 -15.45
N LEU A 27 -8.53 -12.97 -14.22
CA LEU A 27 -9.63 -13.59 -13.47
C LEU A 27 -10.77 -12.60 -13.21
N VAL A 28 -10.45 -11.37 -12.78
CA VAL A 28 -11.45 -10.32 -12.51
C VAL A 28 -12.21 -9.94 -13.78
N ILE A 29 -11.50 -9.75 -14.90
CA ILE A 29 -12.11 -9.41 -16.20
C ILE A 29 -12.98 -10.57 -16.69
N PHE A 30 -12.48 -11.81 -16.60
CA PHE A 30 -13.21 -13.01 -17.01
C PHE A 30 -14.51 -13.16 -16.22
N PHE A 31 -14.46 -12.99 -14.90
CA PHE A 31 -15.65 -13.04 -14.05
C PHE A 31 -16.66 -11.95 -14.44
N PHE A 32 -16.19 -10.73 -14.67
CA PHE A 32 -17.05 -9.63 -15.10
C PHE A 32 -17.75 -9.93 -16.46
N ILE A 33 -17.02 -10.47 -17.44
CA ILE A 33 -17.58 -10.87 -18.74
C ILE A 33 -18.67 -11.93 -18.56
N ILE A 34 -18.44 -12.94 -17.71
CA ILE A 34 -19.45 -13.96 -17.40
C ILE A 34 -20.70 -13.30 -16.83
N THR A 35 -20.56 -12.38 -15.87
CA THR A 35 -21.73 -11.71 -15.28
C THR A 35 -22.53 -10.90 -16.29
N LEU A 36 -21.86 -10.25 -17.26
CA LEU A 36 -22.54 -9.58 -18.37
C LEU A 36 -23.28 -10.56 -19.28
N PHE A 37 -22.67 -11.71 -19.57
CA PHE A 37 -23.31 -12.75 -20.38
C PHE A 37 -24.54 -13.32 -19.68
N THR A 38 -24.46 -13.58 -18.37
CA THR A 38 -25.60 -14.00 -17.54
C THR A 38 -26.71 -12.95 -17.54
N ALA A 39 -26.37 -11.67 -17.43
CA ALA A 39 -27.36 -10.59 -17.49
C ALA A 39 -28.06 -10.53 -18.86
N LEU A 40 -27.34 -10.78 -19.95
CA LEU A 40 -27.88 -10.80 -21.32
C LEU A 40 -28.86 -11.96 -21.53
N ILE A 41 -28.60 -13.14 -20.96
CA ILE A 41 -29.54 -14.28 -21.00
C ILE A 41 -30.86 -13.95 -20.28
N ILE A 42 -30.81 -13.17 -19.20
CA ILE A 42 -31.97 -12.85 -18.36
C ILE A 42 -32.65 -11.54 -18.80
N ARG A 43 -32.40 -11.11 -20.04
CA ARG A 43 -32.91 -9.85 -20.61
C ARG A 43 -34.43 -9.69 -20.50
N ASN A 44 -35.19 -10.79 -20.49
CA ASN A 44 -36.66 -10.76 -20.37
C ASN A 44 -37.15 -10.16 -19.04
N LYS A 45 -36.31 -10.09 -17.99
CA LYS A 45 -36.65 -9.47 -16.70
C LYS A 45 -35.65 -8.35 -16.38
N PRO A 46 -35.93 -7.10 -16.80
CA PRO A 46 -34.95 -6.01 -16.73
C PRO A 46 -34.52 -5.66 -15.30
N THR A 47 -35.42 -5.76 -14.32
CA THR A 47 -35.11 -5.54 -12.90
C THR A 47 -34.12 -6.58 -12.37
N PHE A 48 -34.29 -7.85 -12.73
CA PHE A 48 -33.39 -8.92 -12.32
C PHE A 48 -32.02 -8.80 -12.99
N ALA A 49 -31.98 -8.47 -14.29
CA ALA A 49 -30.74 -8.23 -15.02
C ALA A 49 -29.91 -7.09 -14.40
N PHE A 50 -30.57 -6.01 -13.95
CA PHE A 50 -29.90 -4.89 -13.27
C PHE A 50 -29.24 -5.32 -11.95
N ILE A 51 -29.95 -6.10 -11.13
CA ILE A 51 -29.40 -6.63 -9.86
C ILE A 51 -28.18 -7.50 -10.11
N VAL A 52 -28.24 -8.36 -11.14
CA VAL A 52 -27.10 -9.24 -11.51
C VAL A 52 -25.88 -8.43 -11.91
N ILE A 53 -26.05 -7.37 -12.71
CA ILE A 53 -24.93 -6.49 -13.11
C ILE A 53 -24.34 -5.79 -11.88
N PHE A 54 -25.19 -5.20 -11.04
CA PHE A 54 -24.75 -4.51 -9.83
C PHE A 54 -23.97 -5.44 -8.89
N LEU A 55 -24.49 -6.64 -8.65
CA LEU A 55 -23.83 -7.65 -7.83
C LEU A 55 -22.54 -8.15 -8.49
N GLY A 56 -22.51 -8.30 -9.81
CA GLY A 56 -21.32 -8.67 -10.57
C GLY A 56 -20.18 -7.65 -10.43
N ILE A 57 -20.50 -6.35 -10.43
CA ILE A 57 -19.52 -5.28 -10.18
C ILE A 57 -18.98 -5.38 -8.74
N LEU A 58 -19.84 -5.53 -7.74
CA LEU A 58 -19.43 -5.64 -6.33
C LEU A 58 -18.58 -6.89 -6.08
N CYS A 59 -18.96 -8.04 -6.64
CA CYS A 59 -18.17 -9.27 -6.56
C CYS A 59 -16.81 -9.11 -7.25
N SER A 60 -16.76 -8.52 -8.45
CA SER A 60 -15.51 -8.29 -9.18
C SER A 60 -14.56 -7.38 -8.39
N ALA A 61 -15.08 -6.29 -7.81
CA ALA A 61 -14.31 -5.41 -6.93
C ALA A 61 -13.78 -6.13 -5.68
N SER A 62 -14.60 -7.00 -5.10
CA SER A 62 -14.22 -7.80 -3.92
C SER A 62 -13.11 -8.81 -4.26
N ILE A 63 -13.20 -9.49 -5.41
CA ILE A 63 -12.17 -10.42 -5.90
C ILE A 63 -10.85 -9.67 -6.13
N ALA A 64 -10.90 -8.49 -6.77
CA ALA A 64 -9.72 -7.68 -6.98
C ALA A 64 -9.04 -7.28 -5.66
N TYR A 65 -9.82 -6.83 -4.68
CA TYR A 65 -9.31 -6.43 -3.36
C TYR A 65 -8.73 -7.62 -2.58
N LEU A 66 -9.50 -8.69 -2.42
CA LEU A 66 -9.07 -9.88 -1.66
C LEU A 66 -7.91 -10.60 -2.34
N GLY A 67 -7.94 -10.71 -3.68
CA GLY A 67 -6.86 -11.29 -4.45
C GLY A 67 -5.56 -10.52 -4.26
N TYR A 68 -5.59 -9.19 -4.35
CA TYR A 68 -4.41 -8.37 -4.08
C TYR A 68 -3.91 -8.54 -2.65
N PHE A 69 -4.82 -8.54 -1.67
CA PHE A 69 -4.46 -8.73 -0.26
C PHE A 69 -3.80 -10.09 -0.01
N LEU A 70 -4.30 -11.17 -0.61
CA LEU A 70 -3.71 -12.50 -0.50
C LEU A 70 -2.33 -12.57 -1.14
N ILE A 71 -2.14 -11.97 -2.31
CA ILE A 71 -0.83 -11.90 -2.96
C ILE A 71 0.16 -11.13 -2.07
N ASP A 72 -0.26 -9.97 -1.56
CA ASP A 72 0.59 -9.12 -0.73
C ASP A 72 1.00 -9.80 0.57
N THR A 73 0.07 -10.53 1.22
CA THR A 73 0.32 -11.17 2.52
C THR A 73 1.00 -12.54 2.42
N LYS A 74 0.71 -13.34 1.40
CA LYS A 74 1.24 -14.71 1.28
C LYS A 74 2.40 -14.84 0.31
N VAL A 75 2.35 -14.16 -0.82
CA VAL A 75 3.39 -14.26 -1.85
C VAL A 75 4.50 -13.24 -1.59
N ARG A 76 4.15 -12.05 -1.09
CA ARG A 76 5.08 -10.93 -0.82
C ARG A 76 5.17 -10.61 0.67
N SER A 77 5.18 -11.65 1.51
CA SER A 77 5.30 -11.51 2.96
C SER A 77 6.59 -10.80 3.35
N ARG A 78 6.47 -9.81 4.22
CA ARG A 78 7.56 -8.93 4.65
C ARG A 78 7.23 -8.36 6.01
N ILE A 79 8.27 -8.09 6.79
CA ILE A 79 8.15 -7.46 8.11
C ILE A 79 8.93 -6.15 8.05
N ALA A 80 8.26 -5.04 8.37
CA ALA A 80 8.89 -3.74 8.53
C ALA A 80 8.83 -3.35 10.00
N SER A 81 9.99 -3.20 10.63
CA SER A 81 10.11 -2.87 12.05
C SER A 81 10.72 -1.50 12.23
N LEU A 82 10.17 -0.71 13.15
CA LEU A 82 10.75 0.56 13.57
C LEU A 82 11.85 0.25 14.59
N ASP A 83 13.11 0.49 14.24
CA ASP A 83 14.23 0.18 15.14
C ASP A 83 14.48 1.34 16.11
N SER A 84 14.48 2.58 15.61
CA SER A 84 14.65 3.77 16.44
C SER A 84 14.17 5.03 15.73
N ALA A 85 13.63 5.98 16.48
CA ALA A 85 13.38 7.34 16.01
C ALA A 85 14.12 8.32 16.92
N GLN A 86 14.98 9.15 16.33
CA GLN A 86 15.79 10.12 17.06
C GLN A 86 15.57 11.51 16.50
N PHE A 87 15.28 12.45 17.41
CA PHE A 87 15.20 13.86 17.10
C PHE A 87 16.53 14.53 17.41
N PHE A 88 17.07 15.26 16.44
CA PHE A 88 18.31 15.99 16.56
C PHE A 88 17.98 17.48 16.73
N VAL A 89 18.17 17.98 17.95
CA VAL A 89 17.88 19.37 18.32
C VAL A 89 18.77 20.36 17.56
N TYR A 90 20.03 20.01 17.31
CA TYR A 90 21.02 20.89 16.69
C TYR A 90 20.68 21.28 15.24
N ASP A 91 20.10 20.36 14.47
CA ASP A 91 19.74 20.56 13.07
C ASP A 91 18.23 20.44 12.79
N ASN A 92 17.43 20.47 13.86
CA ASN A 92 15.96 20.39 13.83
C ASN A 92 15.46 19.28 12.90
N SER A 93 16.05 18.09 13.04
CA SER A 93 15.82 16.97 12.12
C SER A 93 15.37 15.70 12.83
N LEU A 94 14.45 14.98 12.19
CA LEU A 94 13.97 13.69 12.66
C LEU A 94 14.60 12.57 11.82
N SER A 95 15.35 11.69 12.46
CA SER A 95 15.93 10.51 11.83
C SER A 95 15.19 9.26 12.28
N ILE A 96 14.71 8.49 11.30
CA ILE A 96 13.97 7.26 11.52
C ILE A 96 14.79 6.12 10.94
N ASN A 97 15.23 5.21 11.81
CA ASN A 97 15.88 3.96 11.43
C ASN A 97 14.85 2.83 11.50
N TYR A 98 14.82 2.02 10.47
CA TYR A 98 13.89 0.91 10.36
C TYR A 98 14.50 -0.23 9.56
N SER A 99 14.06 -1.44 9.89
CA SER A 99 14.50 -2.67 9.26
C SER A 99 13.38 -3.25 8.41
N LEU A 100 13.76 -3.83 7.27
CA LEU A 100 12.85 -4.58 6.40
C LEU A 100 13.40 -5.99 6.24
N THR A 101 12.64 -6.97 6.67
CA THR A 101 12.95 -8.39 6.51
C THR A 101 12.05 -9.00 5.45
N ASN A 102 12.66 -9.66 4.46
CA ASN A 102 11.93 -10.46 3.49
C ASN A 102 11.59 -11.81 4.12
N THR A 103 10.31 -12.06 4.39
CA THR A 103 9.82 -13.35 4.92
C THR A 103 9.13 -14.18 3.84
N SER A 104 9.28 -13.79 2.57
CA SER A 104 8.71 -14.49 1.43
C SER A 104 9.68 -15.53 0.88
N LYS A 105 9.14 -16.50 0.15
CA LYS A 105 9.93 -17.54 -0.51
C LYS A 105 10.74 -17.03 -1.71
N LYS A 106 10.46 -15.80 -2.19
CA LYS A 106 11.10 -15.22 -3.37
C LYS A 106 11.98 -14.04 -2.97
N SER A 107 13.01 -13.77 -3.75
CA SER A 107 13.80 -12.55 -3.55
C SER A 107 13.02 -11.34 -4.05
N PHE A 108 12.99 -10.26 -3.27
CA PHE A 108 12.51 -8.97 -3.75
C PHE A 108 13.62 -8.30 -4.55
N LYS A 109 13.30 -7.76 -5.71
CA LYS A 109 14.25 -6.99 -6.53
C LYS A 109 14.04 -5.49 -6.34
N TYR A 110 12.79 -5.09 -6.08
CA TYR A 110 12.40 -3.70 -6.00
C TYR A 110 11.47 -3.48 -4.80
N CYS A 111 11.82 -2.53 -3.94
CA CYS A 111 11.00 -2.17 -2.79
C CYS A 111 10.77 -0.67 -2.74
N LYS A 112 9.51 -0.27 -2.57
CA LYS A 112 9.09 1.09 -2.24
C LYS A 112 8.71 1.15 -0.77
N LEU A 113 9.38 2.01 -0.04
CA LEU A 113 9.14 2.23 1.37
C LEU A 113 8.63 3.64 1.57
N LYS A 114 7.53 3.78 2.32
CA LYS A 114 6.91 5.05 2.65
C LYS A 114 6.90 5.21 4.15
N VAL A 115 7.68 6.16 4.64
CA VAL A 115 7.67 6.57 6.05
C VAL A 115 6.74 7.76 6.17
N ALA A 116 5.73 7.64 7.05
CA ALA A 116 4.75 8.67 7.31
C ALA A 116 4.74 9.00 8.81
N VAL A 117 4.89 10.29 9.12
CA VAL A 117 4.88 10.81 10.49
C VAL A 117 3.54 11.47 10.75
N PHE A 118 2.86 11.06 11.80
CA PHE A 118 1.54 11.52 12.20
C PHE A 118 1.62 12.28 13.52
N LYS A 119 0.74 13.25 13.70
CA LYS A 119 0.64 13.97 14.97
C LYS A 119 -0.10 13.08 15.95
N LYS A 120 0.50 12.80 17.11
CA LYS A 120 -0.18 12.13 18.21
C LYS A 120 -0.93 13.18 19.02
N LEU A 121 -2.22 12.97 19.23
CA LEU A 121 -3.05 13.85 20.06
C LEU A 121 -3.37 13.11 21.36
N ASP A 122 -3.06 13.73 22.50
CA ASP A 122 -3.37 13.17 23.82
C ASP A 122 -4.79 13.51 24.30
N ASN A 123 -5.62 14.15 23.46
CA ASN A 123 -6.97 14.61 23.82
C ASN A 123 -8.11 13.73 23.28
N ASN A 124 -9.12 13.50 24.13
CA ASN A 124 -10.34 12.69 23.92
C ASN A 124 -11.29 13.11 22.77
N ASN A 125 -10.89 14.03 21.88
CA ASN A 125 -11.73 14.44 20.75
C ASN A 125 -11.57 13.48 19.56
N THR A 126 -12.50 12.53 19.46
CA THR A 126 -12.55 11.46 18.45
C THR A 126 -12.50 11.94 17.00
N LEU A 127 -13.19 13.04 16.65
CA LEU A 127 -13.21 13.57 15.27
C LEU A 127 -11.85 14.12 14.82
N GLN A 128 -11.15 14.83 15.70
CA GLN A 128 -9.82 15.35 15.37
C GLN A 128 -8.79 14.22 15.29
N ASN A 129 -8.91 13.21 16.15
CA ASN A 129 -8.02 12.05 16.14
C ASN A 129 -8.12 11.27 14.81
N ILE A 130 -9.33 11.10 14.27
CA ILE A 130 -9.55 10.47 12.95
C ILE A 130 -8.90 11.29 11.83
N LEU A 131 -9.08 12.61 11.83
CA LEU A 131 -8.51 13.49 10.80
C LEU A 131 -6.97 13.44 10.77
N TYR A 132 -6.34 13.46 11.95
CA TYR A 132 -4.87 13.41 12.07
C TYR A 132 -4.29 12.02 11.86
N THR A 133 -5.08 10.95 12.04
CA THR A 133 -4.69 9.58 11.65
C THR A 133 -4.66 9.40 10.14
N LEU A 134 -5.48 10.16 9.41
CA LEU A 134 -5.60 10.10 7.94
C LEU A 134 -4.60 11.00 7.23
N LYS A 135 -4.23 12.14 7.83
CA LYS A 135 -3.34 13.14 7.22
C LYS A 135 -1.96 13.16 7.91
N PRO A 136 -0.93 12.53 7.32
CA PRO A 136 0.43 12.62 7.85
C PRO A 136 0.99 14.04 7.75
N ILE A 137 1.80 14.43 8.73
CA ILE A 137 2.51 15.72 8.79
C ILE A 137 3.58 15.77 7.69
N ARG A 138 4.37 14.69 7.60
CA ARG A 138 5.44 14.51 6.61
C ARG A 138 5.40 13.08 6.11
N THR A 139 5.64 12.92 4.82
CA THR A 139 5.83 11.61 4.20
C THR A 139 7.04 11.64 3.30
N LYS A 140 7.86 10.60 3.35
CA LYS A 140 8.96 10.41 2.42
C LYS A 140 8.91 8.99 1.88
N SER A 141 9.07 8.89 0.56
CA SER A 141 9.15 7.59 -0.12
C SER A 141 10.59 7.35 -0.54
N THR A 142 11.09 6.16 -0.26
CA THR A 142 12.42 5.70 -0.65
C THR A 142 12.27 4.47 -1.52
N PHE A 143 13.00 4.44 -2.64
CA PHE A 143 13.05 3.30 -3.54
C PHE A 143 14.35 2.54 -3.32
N ILE A 144 14.26 1.21 -3.35
CA ILE A 144 15.39 0.31 -3.18
C ILE A 144 15.41 -0.61 -4.39
N GLU A 145 16.46 -0.47 -5.19
CA GLU A 145 16.73 -1.26 -6.39
C GLU A 145 17.83 -2.30 -6.11
N LYS A 146 17.74 -2.95 -4.94
CA LYS A 146 18.67 -3.98 -4.51
C LYS A 146 17.91 -5.27 -4.26
N THR A 147 18.49 -6.38 -4.71
CA THR A 147 17.93 -7.70 -4.45
C THR A 147 18.03 -8.05 -2.95
N ILE A 148 16.89 -8.31 -2.32
CA ILE A 148 16.74 -8.77 -0.94
C ILE A 148 16.34 -10.25 -1.00
N LYS A 149 17.26 -11.12 -0.60
CA LYS A 149 17.03 -12.58 -0.59
C LYS A 149 15.98 -12.96 0.48
N PRO A 150 15.37 -14.16 0.39
CA PRO A 150 14.57 -14.71 1.48
C PRO A 150 15.34 -14.67 2.80
N ASP A 151 14.64 -14.32 3.88
CA ASP A 151 15.12 -14.18 5.26
C ASP A 151 16.23 -13.11 5.46
N GLN A 152 16.50 -12.31 4.43
CA GLN A 152 17.44 -11.21 4.53
C GLN A 152 16.78 -9.96 5.13
N THR A 153 17.42 -9.39 6.14
CA THR A 153 17.07 -8.09 6.71
C THR A 153 17.95 -7.00 6.13
N ILE A 154 17.35 -5.87 5.77
CA ILE A 154 18.06 -4.65 5.40
C ILE A 154 17.71 -3.52 6.36
N ASN A 155 18.72 -2.76 6.77
CA ASN A 155 18.55 -1.61 7.66
C ASN A 155 18.58 -0.33 6.84
N LEU A 156 17.63 0.56 7.12
CA LEU A 156 17.39 1.76 6.34
C LEU A 156 17.19 2.95 7.26
N LYS A 157 17.57 4.12 6.74
CA LYS A 157 17.51 5.38 7.47
C LYS A 157 16.83 6.43 6.61
N THR A 158 15.82 7.08 7.16
CA THR A 158 15.16 8.22 6.52
C THR A 158 15.25 9.44 7.43
N LYS A 159 15.83 10.53 6.91
CA LYS A 159 15.92 11.83 7.57
C LYS A 159 14.85 12.79 7.03
N PHE A 160 14.17 13.47 7.95
CA PHE A 160 13.27 14.60 7.72
C PHE A 160 13.91 15.86 8.28
N SER A 161 14.13 16.87 7.43
CA SER A 161 14.61 18.19 7.85
C SER A 161 13.45 19.09 8.28
N ASP A 162 13.75 20.14 9.04
CA ASP A 162 12.80 21.16 9.51
C ASP A 162 11.60 20.57 10.25
N PHE A 163 11.87 19.66 11.18
CA PHE A 163 10.87 19.04 12.03
C PHE A 163 10.84 19.76 13.37
N LYS A 164 9.74 20.41 13.75
CA LYS A 164 9.67 21.18 15.00
C LYS A 164 9.65 20.26 16.22
N ASP A 165 10.49 20.57 17.20
CA ASP A 165 10.55 19.89 18.49
C ASP A 165 9.27 20.08 19.34
N GLY A 166 8.98 19.13 20.24
CA GLY A 166 7.90 19.24 21.25
C GLY A 166 6.52 18.71 20.85
N GLN A 167 6.37 17.99 19.73
CA GLN A 167 5.11 17.30 19.40
C GLN A 167 5.25 15.81 19.62
N ASN A 168 4.34 15.19 20.38
CA ASN A 168 4.19 13.75 20.36
C ASN A 168 3.82 13.32 18.94
N PHE A 169 4.56 12.37 18.35
CA PHE A 169 4.33 11.89 16.99
C PHE A 169 4.32 10.37 16.95
N ASP A 170 3.51 9.83 16.04
CA ASP A 170 3.48 8.41 15.69
C ASP A 170 4.07 8.20 14.30
N ILE A 171 4.80 7.11 14.11
CA ILE A 171 5.45 6.78 12.83
C ILE A 171 4.79 5.53 12.28
N LYS A 172 4.35 5.58 11.02
CA LYS A 172 3.94 4.38 10.27
C LYS A 172 4.86 4.18 9.08
N ILE A 173 5.30 2.94 8.91
CA ILE A 173 6.17 2.51 7.81
C ILE A 173 5.37 1.57 6.94
N ASN A 174 5.13 1.96 5.69
CA ASN A 174 4.45 1.12 4.71
C ASN A 174 5.48 0.66 3.67
N SER A 175 5.58 -0.65 3.46
CA SER A 175 6.45 -1.26 2.46
C SER A 175 5.61 -1.88 1.34
N LYS A 176 6.06 -1.74 0.10
CA LYS A 176 5.56 -2.48 -1.08
C LYS A 176 6.77 -3.04 -1.83
N CYS A 177 6.87 -4.35 -1.93
CA CYS A 177 8.02 -5.04 -2.53
C CYS A 177 7.57 -5.99 -3.65
N PHE A 178 8.42 -6.11 -4.68
CA PHE A 178 8.20 -6.90 -5.89
C PHE A 178 9.42 -7.74 -6.22
#